data_AF-H0GQH5-F1
#
_entry.id   AF-H0GQH5-F1
#
_cell.length_a   1.000
_cell.length_b   1.000
_cell.length_c   1.000
_cell.angle_alpha   90.00
_cell.angle_beta   90.00
_cell.angle_gamma   90.00
#
_symmetry.space_group_name_H-M   'P 1'
#
loop_
_entity.id
_entity.type
_entity.pdbx_description
1 polymer ?
#
loop_
_entity_poly.entity_id
_entity_poly.type
_entity_poly.pdbx_seq_one_letter_code
_entity_poly.pdbx_strand_id
1 'polypeptide(L)'
;MHSLEPPRSKKRIHLIAAVKAVKSIKPFRTTLRYDEAITYNKSNEEKEKYTEAYHKEVSQLIKMNAWETDKYYDRNSMGSKNMISSVLIFNRKRDGTHKARFVARGEIQHPDRYDPGMQSNTVDHYALMTSLSDISSACLYADIKEELYIRPLPHLGMNNKLLGLKKALYGLKQSGATWYETIKSYLIKQCGMDEVRGWSGVCSKIVK
;
A
#
# COMPACT_ATOMS: atom_id res chain seq x y z
N MET A 1 12.58 -49.46 -15.50
CA MET A 1 12.84 -48.05 -15.13
C MET A 1 12.94 -47.23 -16.41
N HIS A 2 11.88 -46.49 -16.78
CA HIS A 2 11.93 -45.59 -17.93
C HIS A 2 12.42 -44.22 -17.46
N SER A 3 13.59 -43.80 -17.95
CA SER A 3 14.16 -42.47 -17.69
C SER A 3 13.30 -41.41 -18.39
N LEU A 4 12.79 -40.45 -17.64
CA LEU A 4 12.09 -39.28 -18.18
C LEU A 4 13.14 -38.28 -18.70
N GLU A 5 13.50 -38.37 -19.98
CA GLU A 5 14.28 -37.30 -20.61
C GLU A 5 13.41 -36.06 -20.83
N PRO A 6 13.92 -34.84 -20.53
CA PRO A 6 13.17 -33.62 -20.78
C PRO A 6 12.96 -33.39 -22.29
N PRO A 7 11.82 -32.82 -22.71
CA PRO A 7 11.50 -32.61 -24.12
C PRO A 7 12.55 -31.72 -24.81
N ARG A 8 13.11 -32.21 -25.93
CA ARG A 8 14.19 -31.56 -26.71
C ARG A 8 13.78 -30.29 -27.48
N SER A 9 12.53 -29.83 -27.39
CA SER A 9 12.07 -28.67 -28.16
C SER A 9 12.40 -27.35 -27.46
N LYS A 10 13.59 -26.78 -27.76
CA LYS A 10 13.90 -25.39 -27.42
C LYS A 10 13.21 -24.46 -28.44
N LYS A 11 12.02 -23.95 -28.13
CA LYS A 11 11.41 -22.87 -28.91
C LYS A 11 12.20 -21.58 -28.66
N ARG A 12 12.83 -21.05 -29.71
CA ARG A 12 13.57 -19.78 -29.66
C ARG A 12 12.56 -18.63 -29.57
N ILE A 13 12.38 -18.07 -28.37
CA ILE A 13 11.54 -16.89 -28.19
C ILE A 13 12.31 -15.68 -28.71
N HIS A 14 11.80 -15.03 -29.75
CA HIS A 14 12.37 -13.77 -30.24
C HIS A 14 12.07 -12.66 -29.22
N LEU A 15 13.02 -12.42 -28.31
CA LEU A 15 12.88 -11.48 -27.19
C LEU A 15 12.39 -10.09 -27.65
N ILE A 16 12.90 -9.59 -28.78
CA ILE A 16 12.49 -8.29 -29.33
C ILE A 16 11.01 -8.31 -29.74
N ALA A 17 10.54 -9.38 -30.39
CA ALA A 17 9.15 -9.52 -30.79
C ALA A 17 8.24 -9.72 -29.58
N ALA A 18 8.66 -10.51 -28.58
CA ALA A 18 7.94 -10.69 -27.32
C ALA A 18 7.81 -9.37 -26.55
N VAL A 19 8.88 -8.57 -26.44
CA VAL A 19 8.87 -7.26 -25.77
C VAL A 19 7.99 -6.26 -26.53
N LYS A 20 8.05 -6.24 -27.87
CA LYS A 20 7.15 -5.39 -28.69
C LYS A 20 5.68 -5.80 -28.51
N ALA A 21 5.38 -7.10 -28.51
CA ALA A 21 4.04 -7.62 -28.28
C ALA A 21 3.52 -7.23 -26.88
N VAL A 22 4.33 -7.39 -25.83
CA VAL A 22 3.97 -6.98 -24.47
C VAL A 22 3.70 -5.47 -24.38
N LYS A 23 4.52 -4.63 -25.03
CA LYS A 23 4.30 -3.18 -25.07
C LYS A 23 3.03 -2.76 -25.83
N SER A 24 2.58 -3.56 -26.81
CA SER A 24 1.36 -3.30 -27.58
C SER A 24 0.05 -3.70 -26.88
N ILE A 25 0.13 -4.53 -25.83
CA ILE A 25 -1.05 -4.87 -25.03
C ILE A 25 -1.43 -3.63 -24.24
N LYS A 26 -2.54 -2.98 -24.61
CA LYS A 26 -3.10 -1.91 -23.79
C LYS A 26 -3.39 -2.47 -22.40
N PRO A 27 -2.84 -1.90 -21.32
CA PRO A 27 -3.08 -2.41 -19.98
C PRO A 27 -4.58 -2.31 -19.69
N PHE A 28 -5.23 -3.45 -19.47
CA PHE A 28 -6.60 -3.47 -18.99
C PHE A 28 -6.60 -2.84 -17.59
N ARG A 29 -7.23 -1.67 -17.46
CA ARG A 29 -7.33 -0.98 -16.18
C ARG A 29 -8.27 -1.78 -15.29
N THR A 30 -7.69 -2.59 -14.40
CA THR A 30 -8.43 -3.40 -13.42
C THR A 30 -8.90 -2.60 -12.21
N THR A 31 -8.54 -1.31 -12.13
CA THR A 31 -8.80 -0.45 -10.98
C THR A 31 -9.89 0.57 -11.25
N LEU A 32 -10.85 0.65 -10.34
CA LEU A 32 -11.96 1.58 -10.37
C LEU A 32 -11.78 2.68 -9.32
N ARG A 33 -12.26 3.88 -9.63
CA ARG A 33 -12.45 4.99 -8.69
C ARG A 33 -13.78 4.83 -7.94
N TYR A 34 -14.02 5.67 -6.94
CA TYR A 34 -15.24 5.61 -6.12
C TYR A 34 -16.52 5.80 -6.94
N ASP A 35 -16.51 6.75 -7.85
CA ASP A 35 -17.62 7.04 -8.75
C ASP A 35 -17.89 5.86 -9.69
N GLU A 36 -16.84 5.28 -10.29
CA GLU A 36 -16.92 4.10 -11.16
C GLU A 36 -17.42 2.84 -10.41
N ALA A 37 -16.97 2.63 -9.17
CA ALA A 37 -17.24 1.41 -8.40
C ALA A 37 -18.59 1.44 -7.67
N ILE A 38 -19.01 2.60 -7.17
CA ILE A 38 -20.17 2.75 -6.27
C ILE A 38 -21.24 3.66 -6.86
N THR A 39 -20.88 4.86 -7.33
CA THR A 39 -21.88 5.87 -7.72
C THR A 39 -22.58 5.52 -9.02
N TYR A 40 -21.80 5.21 -10.06
CA TYR A 40 -22.27 4.98 -11.44
C TYR A 40 -22.20 3.52 -11.87
N ASN A 41 -21.92 2.59 -10.95
CA ASN A 41 -21.89 1.17 -11.25
C ASN A 41 -23.30 0.68 -11.59
N LYS A 42 -23.45 0.08 -12.77
CA LYS A 42 -24.75 -0.40 -13.29
C LYS A 42 -25.22 -1.69 -12.62
N SER A 43 -24.29 -2.49 -12.10
CA SER A 43 -24.63 -3.74 -11.42
C SER A 43 -24.81 -3.47 -9.92
N ASN A 44 -26.03 -3.67 -9.43
CA ASN A 44 -26.34 -3.51 -8.00
C ASN A 44 -25.52 -4.49 -7.13
N GLU A 45 -25.33 -5.73 -7.59
CA GLU A 45 -24.55 -6.73 -6.87
C GLU A 45 -23.07 -6.34 -6.75
N GLU A 46 -22.45 -5.87 -7.84
CA GLU A 46 -21.05 -5.41 -7.80
C GLU A 46 -20.90 -4.15 -6.96
N LYS A 47 -21.87 -3.23 -7.05
CA LYS A 47 -21.92 -2.01 -6.25
C LYS A 47 -21.98 -2.32 -4.76
N GLU A 48 -22.81 -3.26 -4.35
CA GLU A 48 -22.93 -3.68 -2.95
C GLU A 48 -21.61 -4.26 -2.44
N LYS A 49 -20.99 -5.19 -3.19
CA LYS A 49 -19.69 -5.76 -2.83
C LYS A 49 -18.56 -4.73 -2.72
N TYR A 50 -18.51 -3.73 -3.61
CA TYR A 50 -17.54 -2.64 -3.49
C TYR A 50 -17.84 -1.71 -2.30
N THR A 51 -19.11 -1.50 -1.98
CA THR A 51 -19.54 -0.70 -0.83
C THR A 51 -19.15 -1.39 0.48
N GLU A 52 -19.36 -2.70 0.61
CA GLU A 52 -18.88 -3.51 1.73
C GLU A 52 -17.36 -3.44 1.88
N ALA A 53 -16.62 -3.60 0.76
CA ALA A 53 -15.17 -3.50 0.76
C ALA A 53 -14.69 -2.11 1.21
N TYR A 54 -15.39 -1.04 0.80
CA TYR A 54 -15.14 0.32 1.26
C TYR A 54 -15.36 0.48 2.77
N HIS A 55 -16.49 0.02 3.30
CA HIS A 55 -16.77 0.10 4.73
C HIS A 55 -15.78 -0.70 5.56
N LYS A 56 -15.36 -1.88 5.08
CA LYS A 56 -14.32 -2.69 5.72
C LYS A 56 -12.99 -1.93 5.81
N GLU A 57 -12.57 -1.30 4.72
CA GLU A 57 -11.34 -0.50 4.67
C GLU A 57 -11.41 0.70 5.64
N VAL A 58 -12.50 1.47 5.61
CA VAL A 58 -12.68 2.64 6.50
C VAL A 58 -12.71 2.21 7.97
N SER A 59 -13.44 1.13 8.28
CA SER A 59 -13.52 0.60 9.65
C SER A 59 -12.14 0.18 10.16
N GLN A 60 -11.30 -0.38 9.29
CA GLN A 60 -9.93 -0.73 9.65
C GLN A 60 -9.08 0.51 9.95
N LEU A 61 -9.18 1.57 9.14
CA LEU A 61 -8.45 2.82 9.37
C LEU A 61 -8.83 3.46 10.72
N ILE A 62 -10.12 3.47 11.05
CA ILE A 62 -10.62 3.98 12.33
C ILE A 62 -10.13 3.10 13.48
N LYS A 63 -10.27 1.77 13.36
CA LYS A 63 -9.79 0.80 14.37
C LYS A 63 -8.30 0.96 14.67
N MET A 64 -7.50 1.26 13.65
CA MET A 64 -6.05 1.44 13.78
C MET A 64 -5.64 2.87 14.16
N ASN A 65 -6.61 3.77 14.42
CA ASN A 65 -6.37 5.17 14.75
C ASN A 65 -5.45 5.85 13.73
N ALA A 66 -5.73 5.65 12.44
CA ALA A 66 -4.87 6.10 11.34
C ALA A 66 -4.64 7.63 11.34
N TRP A 67 -5.59 8.39 11.87
CA TRP A 67 -5.57 9.84 12.02
C TRP A 67 -6.33 10.26 13.28
N GLU A 68 -6.18 11.53 13.67
CA GLU A 68 -6.96 12.15 14.75
C GLU A 68 -8.45 12.17 14.39
N THR A 69 -9.28 11.50 15.18
CA THR A 69 -10.75 11.48 15.02
C THR A 69 -11.44 12.65 15.69
N ASP A 70 -10.83 13.20 16.74
CA ASP A 70 -11.48 14.18 17.62
C ASP A 70 -11.19 15.63 17.20
N LYS A 71 -10.32 15.81 16.19
CA LYS A 71 -9.84 17.12 15.76
C LYS A 71 -9.76 17.20 14.24
N TYR A 72 -10.27 18.31 13.73
CA TYR A 72 -10.15 18.67 12.32
C TYR A 72 -9.33 19.95 12.19
N TYR A 73 -8.55 20.03 11.11
CA TYR A 73 -7.71 21.18 10.79
C TYR A 73 -8.29 21.91 9.60
N ASP A 74 -8.28 23.24 9.62
CA ASP A 74 -8.77 24.02 8.50
C ASP A 74 -7.72 24.07 7.38
N ARG A 75 -8.16 23.77 6.17
CA ARG A 75 -7.30 23.72 4.98
C ARG A 75 -6.55 25.03 4.73
N ASN A 76 -7.17 26.17 5.02
CA ASN A 76 -6.60 27.49 4.73
C ASN A 76 -5.53 27.91 5.74
N SER A 77 -5.54 27.32 6.94
CA SER A 77 -4.61 27.65 8.02
C SER A 77 -3.33 26.81 7.98
N MET A 78 -3.23 25.85 7.06
CA MET A 78 -2.15 24.87 7.00
C MET A 78 -1.24 25.08 5.80
N GLY A 79 0.07 24.87 6.01
CA GLY A 79 1.06 24.93 4.94
C GLY A 79 0.81 23.87 3.87
N SER A 80 0.80 24.28 2.61
CA SER A 80 0.51 23.40 1.46
C SER A 80 1.44 22.19 1.37
N LYS A 81 2.68 22.30 1.87
CA LYS A 81 3.68 21.23 1.90
C LYS A 81 3.26 20.03 2.75
N ASN A 82 2.51 20.25 3.83
CA ASN A 82 2.14 19.21 4.80
C ASN A 82 0.85 18.47 4.42
N MET A 83 0.17 18.93 3.37
CA MET A 83 -1.13 18.45 2.96
C MET A 83 -1.01 17.42 1.85
N ILE A 84 -1.55 16.23 2.09
CA ILE A 84 -1.58 15.11 1.15
C ILE A 84 -3.02 14.86 0.71
N SER A 85 -3.24 14.68 -0.59
CA SER A 85 -4.54 14.25 -1.09
C SER A 85 -4.69 12.74 -0.92
N SER A 86 -5.91 12.26 -0.67
CA SER A 86 -6.22 10.82 -0.70
C SER A 86 -7.01 10.42 -1.93
N VAL A 87 -6.96 9.13 -2.28
CA VAL A 87 -7.84 8.49 -3.26
C VAL A 87 -8.31 7.14 -2.74
N LEU A 88 -9.48 6.69 -3.20
CA LEU A 88 -9.89 5.30 -3.08
C LEU A 88 -9.61 4.57 -4.39
N ILE A 89 -9.02 3.40 -4.26
CA ILE A 89 -8.78 2.49 -5.37
C ILE A 89 -9.53 1.20 -5.10
N PHE A 90 -10.40 0.84 -6.04
CA PHE A 90 -11.17 -0.39 -6.00
C PHE A 90 -10.61 -1.37 -7.02
N ASN A 91 -10.57 -2.65 -6.67
CA ASN A 91 -10.16 -3.70 -7.59
C ASN A 91 -10.86 -5.01 -7.25
N ARG A 92 -11.02 -5.86 -8.26
CA ARG A 92 -11.48 -7.25 -8.09
C ARG A 92 -10.28 -8.19 -8.20
N LYS A 93 -10.11 -9.06 -7.20
CA LYS A 93 -9.10 -10.12 -7.22
C LYS A 93 -9.51 -11.25 -8.17
N ARG A 94 -8.55 -12.09 -8.55
CA ARG A 94 -8.79 -13.26 -9.41
C ARG A 94 -9.75 -14.28 -8.79
N ASP A 95 -9.76 -14.37 -7.47
CA ASP A 95 -10.70 -15.20 -6.69
C ASP A 95 -12.13 -14.63 -6.64
N GLY A 96 -12.37 -13.47 -7.27
CA GLY A 96 -13.66 -12.79 -7.29
C GLY A 96 -13.85 -11.78 -6.16
N THR A 97 -12.94 -11.70 -5.18
CA THR A 97 -13.06 -10.81 -4.02
C THR A 97 -12.92 -9.34 -4.41
N HIS A 98 -13.84 -8.50 -3.95
CA HIS A 98 -13.80 -7.05 -4.08
C HIS A 98 -12.92 -6.45 -3.01
N LYS A 99 -12.07 -5.50 -3.40
CA LYS A 99 -11.16 -4.82 -2.49
C LYS A 99 -11.22 -3.32 -2.72
N ALA A 100 -11.26 -2.58 -1.63
CA ALA A 100 -11.03 -1.14 -1.60
C ALA A 100 -9.71 -0.87 -0.88
N ARG A 101 -9.03 0.19 -1.27
CA ARG A 101 -7.84 0.71 -0.59
C ARG A 101 -7.91 2.21 -0.50
N PHE A 102 -7.73 2.73 0.70
CA PHE A 102 -7.54 4.16 0.91
C PHE A 102 -6.05 4.48 0.80
N VAL A 103 -5.70 5.35 -0.15
CA VAL A 103 -4.32 5.60 -0.53
C VAL A 103 -4.01 7.09 -0.44
N ALA A 104 -2.96 7.43 0.29
CA ALA A 104 -2.37 8.76 0.25
C ALA A 104 -1.62 8.95 -1.06
N ARG A 105 -1.80 10.09 -1.72
CA ARG A 105 -1.10 10.43 -2.96
C ARG A 105 0.32 10.90 -2.67
N GLY A 106 1.21 10.00 -2.27
CA GLY A 106 2.60 10.35 -1.97
C GLY A 106 3.41 10.73 -3.21
N GLU A 107 2.91 10.50 -4.43
CA GLU A 107 3.55 10.99 -5.65
C GLU A 107 3.48 12.52 -5.77
N ILE A 108 2.54 13.18 -5.09
CA ILE A 108 2.44 14.65 -5.00
C ILE A 108 2.96 15.20 -3.68
N GLN A 109 3.54 14.35 -2.82
CA GLN A 109 4.12 14.76 -1.54
C GLN A 109 5.38 15.61 -1.78
N HIS A 110 5.51 16.69 -1.01
CA HIS A 110 6.67 17.56 -1.09
C HIS A 110 7.95 16.81 -0.64
N PRO A 111 9.07 16.87 -1.38
CA PRO A 111 10.31 16.19 -1.03
C PRO A 111 10.83 16.49 0.38
N ASP A 112 10.76 17.75 0.84
CA ASP A 112 11.17 18.16 2.20
C ASP A 112 10.38 17.51 3.36
N ARG A 113 9.30 16.76 3.09
CA ARG A 113 8.40 16.21 4.12
C ARG A 113 8.58 14.73 4.38
N TYR A 114 9.66 14.14 3.89
CA TYR A 114 10.10 12.80 4.22
C TYR A 114 11.61 12.73 4.04
N ASP A 115 12.27 11.82 4.75
CA ASP A 115 13.68 11.56 4.51
C ASP A 115 13.86 10.86 3.13
N PRO A 116 14.65 11.42 2.19
CA PRO A 116 14.94 10.77 0.92
C PRO A 116 15.46 9.33 1.06
N GLY A 117 16.18 9.01 2.14
CA GLY A 117 16.64 7.66 2.46
C GLY A 117 15.55 6.72 2.95
N MET A 118 14.40 7.24 3.40
CA MET A 118 13.22 6.47 3.80
C MET A 118 12.26 6.22 2.63
N GLN A 119 12.57 6.65 1.42
CA GLN A 119 11.76 6.26 0.27
C GLN A 119 11.76 4.73 0.13
N SER A 120 10.59 4.14 -0.10
CA SER A 120 10.45 2.70 -0.35
C SER A 120 11.03 2.32 -1.73
N ASN A 121 12.36 2.27 -1.86
CA ASN A 121 13.08 1.94 -3.10
C ASN A 121 14.01 0.73 -2.95
N THR A 122 14.27 0.26 -1.73
CA THR A 122 15.14 -0.89 -1.45
C THR A 122 14.44 -2.23 -1.70
N VAL A 123 15.14 -3.14 -2.40
CA VAL A 123 14.71 -4.54 -2.62
C VAL A 123 14.39 -5.23 -1.30
N ASP A 124 15.09 -4.87 -0.21
CA ASP A 124 14.90 -5.42 1.14
C ASP A 124 13.50 -5.14 1.71
N HIS A 125 12.93 -3.95 1.46
CA HIS A 125 11.56 -3.62 1.88
C HIS A 125 10.54 -4.52 1.16
N TYR A 126 10.73 -4.76 -0.14
CA TYR A 126 9.86 -5.63 -0.92
C TYR A 126 10.05 -7.10 -0.55
N ALA A 127 11.28 -7.54 -0.28
CA ALA A 127 11.59 -8.90 0.13
C ALA A 127 10.97 -9.24 1.49
N LEU A 128 11.07 -8.35 2.49
CA LEU A 128 10.44 -8.54 3.79
C LEU A 128 8.90 -8.53 3.70
N MET A 129 8.33 -7.62 2.90
CA MET A 129 6.88 -7.58 2.65
C MET A 129 6.38 -8.82 1.91
N THR A 130 7.24 -9.51 1.14
CA THR A 130 6.89 -10.73 0.39
C THR A 130 7.08 -11.99 1.24
N SER A 131 8.08 -12.02 2.14
CA SER A 131 8.34 -13.17 3.03
C SER A 131 7.38 -13.23 4.22
N LEU A 132 6.98 -12.07 4.75
CA LEU A 132 5.93 -11.96 5.76
C LEU A 132 4.57 -12.04 5.07
N SER A 133 4.15 -13.27 4.80
CA SER A 133 2.88 -13.60 4.15
C SER A 133 1.70 -12.83 4.77
N ASP A 134 1.07 -11.97 3.96
CA ASP A 134 -0.27 -11.40 4.14
C ASP A 134 -0.56 -10.62 5.45
N ILE A 135 0.37 -9.79 5.92
CA ILE A 135 0.03 -8.79 6.93
C ILE A 135 -0.88 -7.73 6.30
N SER A 136 -2.19 -7.93 6.45
CA SER A 136 -3.18 -6.97 5.99
C SER A 136 -2.94 -5.61 6.67
N SER A 137 -2.85 -4.56 5.85
CA SER A 137 -2.67 -3.18 6.31
C SER A 137 -1.43 -2.96 7.19
N ALA A 138 -0.34 -3.68 6.89
CA ALA A 138 0.97 -3.59 7.53
C ALA A 138 1.42 -2.14 7.84
N CYS A 139 1.22 -1.25 6.88
CA CYS A 139 1.58 0.17 7.01
C CYS A 139 0.87 0.91 8.17
N LEU A 140 -0.29 0.43 8.64
CA LEU A 140 -1.05 1.04 9.74
C LEU A 140 -0.52 0.68 11.12
N TYR A 141 0.38 -0.31 11.23
CA TYR A 141 1.07 -0.61 12.48
C TYR A 141 2.23 0.34 12.75
N ALA A 142 2.72 1.04 11.72
CA ALA A 142 3.81 1.99 11.82
C ALA A 142 3.28 3.40 12.08
N ASP A 143 3.79 4.05 13.13
CA ASP A 143 3.52 5.45 13.42
C ASP A 143 4.30 6.36 12.48
N ILE A 144 3.65 7.43 12.02
CA ILE A 144 4.31 8.44 11.19
C ILE A 144 5.03 9.44 12.09
N LYS A 145 6.30 9.77 11.76
CA LYS A 145 7.09 10.75 12.51
C LYS A 145 6.82 12.16 12.02
N GLU A 146 6.51 12.31 10.73
CA GLU A 146 6.27 13.61 10.11
C GLU A 146 4.84 14.11 10.37
N GLU A 147 4.73 15.41 10.61
CA GLU A 147 3.45 16.08 10.79
C GLU A 147 2.75 16.25 9.42
N LEU A 148 1.97 15.25 9.02
CA LEU A 148 1.24 15.25 7.75
C LEU A 148 -0.26 15.28 7.97
N TYR A 149 -0.94 15.90 7.02
CA TYR A 149 -2.39 16.04 7.04
C TYR A 149 -2.96 15.46 5.76
N ILE A 150 -4.02 14.68 5.87
CA ILE A 150 -4.70 14.12 4.71
C ILE A 150 -6.04 14.81 4.49
N ARG A 151 -6.37 15.04 3.21
CA ARG A 151 -7.71 15.45 2.83
C ARG A 151 -8.67 14.27 3.02
N PRO A 152 -9.82 14.47 3.68
CA PRO A 152 -10.90 13.50 3.64
C PRO A 152 -11.34 13.21 2.21
N LEU A 153 -12.04 12.09 2.04
CA LEU A 153 -12.57 11.73 0.73
C LEU A 153 -13.58 12.79 0.25
N PRO A 154 -13.55 13.17 -1.04
CA PRO A 154 -14.40 14.23 -1.56
C PRO A 154 -15.91 14.01 -1.33
N HIS A 155 -16.35 12.75 -1.39
CA HIS A 155 -17.76 12.38 -1.18
C HIS A 155 -18.24 12.52 0.27
N LEU A 156 -17.35 12.79 1.23
CA LEU A 156 -17.74 13.07 2.62
C LEU A 156 -18.13 14.54 2.85
N GLY A 157 -18.01 15.42 1.85
CA GLY A 157 -18.40 16.83 1.96
C GLY A 157 -17.47 17.68 2.85
N MET A 158 -16.36 17.12 3.33
CA MET A 158 -15.43 17.78 4.26
C MET A 158 -14.28 18.51 3.54
N ASN A 159 -14.59 19.21 2.44
CA ASN A 159 -13.58 19.76 1.50
C ASN A 159 -12.62 20.80 2.11
N ASN A 160 -13.05 21.49 3.18
CA ASN A 160 -12.26 22.51 3.88
C ASN A 160 -11.58 21.97 5.15
N LYS A 161 -11.74 20.68 5.45
CA LYS A 161 -11.15 20.04 6.62
C LYS A 161 -9.99 19.14 6.23
N LEU A 162 -9.10 18.92 7.19
CA LEU A 162 -7.95 18.06 7.10
C LEU A 162 -7.89 17.16 8.34
N LEU A 163 -7.36 15.96 8.18
CA LEU A 163 -7.17 14.97 9.24
C LEU A 163 -5.67 14.83 9.51
N GLY A 164 -5.25 15.00 10.77
CA GLY A 164 -3.85 14.81 11.18
C GLY A 164 -3.49 13.34 11.19
N LEU A 165 -2.49 12.94 10.40
CA LEU A 165 -2.07 11.53 10.29
C LEU A 165 -1.30 11.09 11.52
N LYS A 166 -1.59 9.88 12.00
CA LYS A 166 -0.84 9.20 13.07
C LYS A 166 -0.09 7.98 12.55
N LYS A 167 -0.59 7.34 11.49
CA LYS A 167 -0.02 6.13 10.90
C LYS A 167 0.54 6.39 9.51
N ALA A 168 1.53 5.60 9.13
CA ALA A 168 2.23 5.71 7.85
C ALA A 168 1.38 5.12 6.70
N LEU A 169 0.31 5.81 6.29
CA LEU A 169 -0.64 5.36 5.27
C LEU A 169 0.00 4.84 3.97
N TYR A 170 -0.70 3.90 3.32
CA TYR A 170 -0.31 3.41 2.01
C TYR A 170 -0.20 4.55 0.99
N GLY A 171 0.84 4.50 0.16
CA GLY A 171 1.10 5.48 -0.89
C GLY A 171 1.96 6.67 -0.45
N LEU A 172 2.18 6.89 0.85
CA LEU A 172 3.21 7.83 1.32
C LEU A 172 4.60 7.31 0.95
N LYS A 173 5.53 8.24 0.67
CA LYS A 173 6.89 7.90 0.23
C LYS A 173 7.65 7.08 1.27
N GLN A 174 7.47 7.42 2.54
CA GLN A 174 8.13 6.80 3.68
C GLN A 174 7.40 5.58 4.28
N SER A 175 6.19 5.25 3.80
CA SER A 175 5.36 4.20 4.39
C SER A 175 6.07 2.84 4.49
N GLY A 176 6.75 2.43 3.40
CA GLY A 176 7.46 1.16 3.34
C GLY A 176 8.63 1.08 4.31
N ALA A 177 9.48 2.11 4.36
CA ALA A 177 10.63 2.15 5.27
C ALA A 177 10.19 2.24 6.73
N THR A 178 9.17 3.06 7.03
CA THR A 178 8.64 3.21 8.39
C THR A 178 8.07 1.88 8.91
N TRP A 179 7.37 1.14 8.05
CA TRP A 179 6.92 -0.21 8.37
C TRP A 179 8.08 -1.16 8.61
N TYR A 180 9.08 -1.17 7.72
CA TYR A 180 10.28 -1.99 7.87
C TYR A 180 10.98 -1.76 9.22
N GLU A 181 11.20 -0.50 9.61
CA GLU A 181 11.76 -0.17 10.92
C GLU A 181 10.91 -0.70 12.07
N THR A 182 9.58 -0.56 11.96
CA THR A 182 8.62 -1.00 12.98
C THR A 182 8.70 -2.51 13.19
N ILE A 183 8.59 -3.29 12.11
CA ILE A 183 8.62 -4.76 12.20
C ILE A 183 10.00 -5.27 12.60
N LYS A 184 11.09 -4.67 12.11
CA LYS A 184 12.46 -5.01 12.52
C LYS A 184 12.64 -4.80 14.03
N SER A 185 12.19 -3.66 14.56
CA SER A 185 12.26 -3.38 15.99
C SER A 185 11.47 -4.40 16.81
N TYR A 186 10.29 -4.79 16.33
CA TYR A 186 9.46 -5.80 16.97
C TYR A 186 10.14 -7.18 16.99
N LEU A 187 10.67 -7.66 15.86
CA LEU A 187 11.34 -8.95 15.76
C LEU A 187 12.56 -9.04 16.70
N ILE A 188 13.35 -7.98 16.78
CA ILE A 188 14.53 -7.94 17.67
C ILE A 188 14.09 -7.90 19.14
N LYS A 189 13.26 -6.92 19.51
CA LYS A 189 12.96 -6.64 20.93
C LYS A 189 11.97 -7.64 21.54
N GLN A 190 10.96 -8.07 20.78
CA GLN A 190 9.86 -8.89 21.30
C GLN A 190 10.04 -10.37 20.94
N CYS A 191 10.61 -10.69 19.78
CA CYS A 191 10.81 -12.08 19.37
C CYS A 191 12.22 -12.62 19.71
N GLY A 192 13.15 -11.75 20.11
CA GLY A 192 14.54 -12.12 20.43
C GLY A 192 15.28 -12.66 19.21
N MET A 193 15.06 -12.04 18.04
CA MET A 193 15.77 -12.36 16.81
C MET A 193 16.95 -11.42 16.62
N ASP A 194 17.98 -11.92 15.94
CA ASP A 194 19.17 -11.14 15.57
C ASP A 194 19.21 -10.91 14.07
N GLU A 195 19.67 -9.73 13.67
CA GLU A 195 19.89 -9.41 12.26
C GLU A 195 21.08 -10.22 11.72
N VAL A 196 20.87 -10.90 10.60
CA VAL A 196 21.89 -11.72 9.96
C VAL A 196 22.97 -10.81 9.41
N ARG A 197 24.21 -11.02 9.88
CA ARG A 197 25.37 -10.24 9.46
C ARG A 197 25.54 -10.31 7.93
N GLY A 198 25.61 -9.14 7.28
CA GLY A 198 25.75 -9.03 5.83
C GLY A 198 24.45 -9.08 5.03
N TRP A 199 23.29 -9.31 5.68
CA TRP A 199 21.97 -9.34 5.05
C TRP A 199 21.01 -8.42 5.80
N SER A 200 20.98 -7.14 5.40
CA SER A 200 20.05 -6.16 5.96
C SER A 200 18.61 -6.65 5.82
N GLY A 201 17.87 -6.68 6.94
CA GLY A 201 16.45 -7.04 6.95
C GLY A 201 16.12 -8.51 7.07
N VAL A 202 17.12 -9.39 7.15
CA VAL A 202 16.92 -10.79 7.51
C VAL A 202 17.17 -10.96 9.00
N CYS A 203 16.12 -11.30 9.75
CA CYS A 203 16.24 -11.65 11.17
C CYS A 203 16.16 -13.17 11.32
N SER A 204 17.04 -13.75 12.14
CA SER A 204 17.02 -15.18 12.46
C SER A 204 17.08 -15.39 13.97
N LYS A 205 16.57 -16.53 14.42
CA LYS A 205 16.68 -16.97 15.81
C LYS A 205 17.34 -18.33 15.80
N ILE A 206 18.52 -18.44 16.41
CA ILE A 206 19.16 -19.74 16.62
C ILE A 206 18.45 -20.38 17.80
N VAL A 207 17.59 -21.36 17.51
CA VAL A 207 17.02 -22.24 18.54
C VAL A 207 18.10 -23.25 18.89
N LYS A 208 18.60 -23.20 20.14
CA LYS A 208 19.47 -24.24 20.70
C LYS A 208 18.63 -25.40 21.22
#